data_AF-A0A699R8T0-F1
#
_entry.id   AF-A0A699R8T0-F1
#
_cell.length_a   1.000
_cell.length_b   1.000
_cell.length_c   1.000
_cell.angle_alpha   90.00
_cell.angle_beta   90.00
_cell.angle_gamma   90.00
#
_symmetry.space_group_name_H-M   'P 1'
#
loop_
_entity.id
_entity.type
_entity.pdbx_description
1 polymer ?
#
loop_
_entity_poly.entity_id
_entity_poly.type
_entity_poly.pdbx_seq_one_letter_code
_entity_poly.pdbx_strand_id
1 'polypeptide(L)' 'GKQRVIMCYNCEGEGHMSKQCTKPNRKQDAEWFKDKVLLVKAQANGQVLHEEELEFLADPGIAESSSN' A
#
# COMPACT_ATOMS: atom_id res chain seq x y z
N GLY A 1 3.70 24.05 -7.40
CA GLY A 1 3.92 22.91 -6.48
C GLY A 1 3.83 21.63 -7.28
N LYS A 2 4.68 20.63 -7.01
CA LYS A 2 4.54 19.31 -7.64
C LYS A 2 3.25 18.68 -7.12
N GLN A 3 2.26 18.49 -7.98
CA GLN A 3 1.10 17.66 -7.68
C GLN A 3 1.62 16.28 -7.32
N ARG A 4 1.38 15.81 -6.08
CA ARG A 4 1.70 14.43 -5.71
C ARG A 4 0.69 13.53 -6.42
N VAL A 5 1.20 12.61 -7.23
CA VAL A 5 0.40 11.59 -7.90
C VAL A 5 -0.02 10.60 -6.83
N ILE A 6 -1.33 10.36 -6.71
CA ILE A 6 -1.87 9.34 -5.81
C ILE A 6 -1.57 7.98 -6.44
N MET A 7 -0.79 7.14 -5.74
CA MET A 7 -0.46 5.80 -6.20
C MET A 7 -1.35 4.77 -5.51
N CYS A 8 -2.02 3.94 -6.30
CA CYS A 8 -2.75 2.81 -5.78
C CYS A 8 -1.78 1.64 -5.56
N TYR A 9 -1.40 1.40 -4.31
CA TYR A 9 -0.56 0.26 -3.92
C TYR A 9 -1.24 -1.10 -4.11
N ASN A 10 -2.53 -1.11 -4.49
CA ASN A 10 -3.26 -2.34 -4.77
C ASN A 10 -3.07 -2.85 -6.20
N CYS A 11 -2.99 -1.95 -7.18
CA CYS A 11 -2.89 -2.30 -8.60
C CYS A 11 -1.81 -1.53 -9.36
N GLU A 12 -0.98 -0.77 -8.64
CA GLU A 12 0.09 0.09 -9.17
C GLU A 12 -0.43 1.14 -10.17
N GLY A 13 -1.72 1.49 -10.06
CA GLY A 13 -2.37 2.49 -10.89
C GLY A 13 -2.31 3.88 -10.26
N GLU A 14 -2.22 4.91 -11.09
CA GLU A 14 -2.24 6.29 -10.63
C GLU A 14 -3.68 6.85 -10.53
N GLY A 15 -3.85 7.91 -9.75
CA GLY A 15 -5.06 8.75 -9.74
C GLY A 15 -6.20 8.28 -8.83
N HIS A 16 -6.01 7.21 -8.06
CA HIS A 16 -7.00 6.72 -7.10
C HIS A 16 -6.33 6.09 -5.86
N MET A 17 -7.04 6.09 -4.74
CA MET A 17 -6.58 5.45 -3.50
C MET A 17 -6.80 3.94 -3.55
N SER A 18 -6.01 3.17 -2.79
CA SER A 18 -6.17 1.71 -2.69
C SER A 18 -7.60 1.29 -2.30
N LYS A 19 -8.26 2.02 -1.38
CA LYS A 19 -9.67 1.78 -1.00
C LYS A 19 -10.69 2.02 -2.12
N GLN A 20 -10.34 2.84 -3.12
CA GLN A 20 -11.17 3.12 -4.29
C GLN A 20 -10.87 2.16 -5.44
N CYS A 21 -9.87 1.30 -5.28
CA CYS A 21 -9.49 0.36 -6.30
C CYS A 21 -10.55 -0.73 -6.45
N THR A 22 -11.09 -0.87 -7.65
CA THR A 22 -12.06 -1.92 -7.99
C THR A 22 -11.39 -3.22 -8.44
N LYS A 23 -10.07 -3.19 -8.66
CA LYS A 23 -9.29 -4.37 -9.02
C LYS A 23 -9.09 -5.25 -7.78
N PRO A 24 -9.03 -6.58 -7.95
CA PRO A 24 -8.70 -7.50 -6.87
C PRO A 24 -7.32 -7.17 -6.30
N ASN A 25 -7.11 -7.48 -5.01
CA ASN A 25 -5.88 -7.10 -4.36
C ASN A 25 -4.65 -7.77 -4.99
N ARG A 26 -3.55 -7.03 -5.14
CA ARG A 26 -2.29 -7.64 -5.59
C ARG A 26 -1.88 -8.73 -4.61
N LYS A 27 -1.27 -9.79 -5.14
CA LYS A 27 -0.68 -10.84 -4.30
C LYS A 27 0.37 -10.20 -3.41
N GLN A 28 0.41 -10.61 -2.15
CA GLN A 28 1.46 -10.21 -1.21
C GLN A 28 2.75 -10.96 -1.54
N ASP A 29 3.36 -10.59 -2.65
CA ASP A 29 4.64 -11.12 -3.09
C ASP A 29 5.81 -10.31 -2.53
N ALA A 30 7.03 -10.72 -2.87
CA ALA A 30 8.23 -10.08 -2.36
C ALA A 30 8.29 -8.58 -2.68
N GLU A 31 7.72 -8.13 -3.80
CA GLU A 31 7.68 -6.71 -4.16
C GLU A 31 6.69 -5.94 -3.28
N TRP A 32 5.50 -6.49 -3.05
CA TRP A 32 4.55 -5.91 -2.08
C TRP A 32 5.19 -5.73 -0.68
N PHE A 33 5.91 -6.75 -0.20
CA PHE A 33 6.59 -6.68 1.09
C PHE A 33 7.71 -5.63 1.10
N LYS A 34 8.48 -5.50 0.01
CA LYS A 34 9.51 -4.48 -0.12
C LYS A 34 8.94 -3.07 -0.03
N ASP A 35 7.85 -2.80 -0.74
CA ASP A 35 7.16 -1.51 -0.68
C ASP A 35 6.69 -1.19 0.73
N LYS A 36 6.09 -2.18 1.41
CA LYS A 36 5.62 -2.03 2.79
C LYS A 36 6.77 -1.73 3.74
N VAL A 37 7.88 -2.45 3.62
CA VAL A 37 9.09 -2.23 4.44
C VAL A 37 9.69 -0.84 4.18
N LEU A 38 9.72 -0.39 2.93
CA LEU A 38 10.17 0.96 2.56
C LEU A 38 9.33 2.04 3.24
N LEU A 39 8.00 1.89 3.23
CA LEU A 39 7.08 2.82 3.87
C LEU A 39 7.20 2.81 5.39
N VAL A 40 7.28 1.65 6.04
CA VAL A 40 7.54 1.55 7.49
C VAL A 40 8.85 2.23 7.84
N LYS A 41 9.91 2.03 7.04
CA LYS A 41 11.21 2.68 7.26
C LYS A 41 11.11 4.20 7.11
N ALA A 42 10.38 4.69 6.11
CA ALA A 42 10.15 6.12 5.94
C ALA A 42 9.41 6.71 7.14
N GLN A 43 8.37 6.05 7.63
CA GLN A 43 7.64 6.45 8.84
C GLN A 43 8.54 6.46 10.08
N ALA A 44 9.36 5.43 10.26
CA ALA A 44 10.34 5.35 11.35
C ALA A 44 11.41 6.45 11.27
N ASN A 45 11.76 6.90 10.05
CA ASN A 45 12.66 8.01 9.80
C ASN A 45 11.98 9.39 9.99
N GLY A 46 10.72 9.43 10.44
CA GLY A 46 9.97 10.67 10.66
C GLY A 46 9.40 11.29 9.38
N GLN A 47 9.39 10.55 8.26
CA GLN A 47 8.72 11.01 7.06
C GLN A 47 7.20 10.96 7.28
N VAL A 48 6.53 12.08 7.02
CA VAL A 48 5.06 12.13 7.07
C VAL A 48 4.52 11.40 5.85
N LEU A 49 3.96 10.23 6.10
CA LEU A 49 3.26 9.45 5.09
C LEU A 49 1.88 10.06 4.79
N HIS A 50 1.43 9.87 3.56
CA HIS A 50 0.11 10.29 3.12
C HIS A 50 -0.97 9.28 3.53
N GLU A 51 -2.24 9.66 3.41
CA GLU A 51 -3.37 8.80 3.83
C GLU A 51 -3.33 7.44 3.11
N GLU A 52 -2.98 7.38 1.81
CA GLU A 52 -2.93 6.10 1.10
C GLU A 52 -1.77 5.19 1.56
N GLU A 53 -0.63 5.79 1.90
CA GLU A 53 0.53 5.06 2.43
C GLU A 53 0.23 4.52 3.83
N LEU A 54 -0.44 5.32 4.67
CA LEU A 54 -0.89 4.90 6.00
C LEU A 54 -1.92 3.76 5.93
N GLU A 55 -2.90 3.86 5.02
CA GLU A 55 -3.86 2.78 4.78
C GLU A 55 -3.19 1.49 4.31
N PHE A 56 -2.22 1.60 3.39
CA PHE A 56 -1.44 0.46 2.91
C PHE A 56 -0.62 -0.21 4.03
N LEU A 57 -0.09 0.57 4.99
CA LEU A 57 0.56 0.04 6.18
C LEU A 57 -0.43 -0.61 7.16
N ALA A 58 -1.61 -0.03 7.31
CA ALA A 58 -2.66 -0.48 8.23
C ALA A 58 -3.34 -1.77 7.77
N ASP A 59 -3.36 -2.07 6.48
CA ASP A 59 -3.85 -3.35 5.96
C ASP A 59 -2.91 -4.48 6.43
N PRO A 60 -3.33 -5.34 7.38
CA PRO A 60 -2.48 -6.43 7.87
C PRO A 60 -2.18 -7.44 6.76
N GLY A 61 -2.93 -7.37 5.65
CA GLY A 61 -2.89 -8.36 4.62
C GLY A 61 -3.22 -9.70 5.25
N ILE A 62 -4.39 -9.82 5.89
CA ILE A 62 -4.80 -11.10 6.47
C ILE A 62 -4.77 -12.11 5.32
N ALA A 63 -3.76 -12.99 5.36
CA ALA A 63 -3.84 -14.26 4.69
C ALA A 63 -5.08 -14.90 5.30
N GLU A 64 -6.20 -14.88 4.57
CA GLU A 64 -7.29 -15.81 4.83
C GLU A 64 -6.62 -17.17 4.94
N SER A 65 -6.51 -17.62 6.19
CA SER A 65 -5.92 -18.87 6.56
C SER A 65 -6.62 -19.96 5.76
N SER A 66 -5.82 -20.80 5.10
CA SER A 66 -6.09 -22.21 4.86
C SER A 66 -7.55 -22.62 5.15
N SER A 67 -8.40 -22.59 4.14
CA SER A 67 -9.58 -23.45 4.14
C SER A 67 -9.24 -24.68 3.31
N ASN A 68 -8.94 -25.74 4.06
CA ASN A 68 -8.94 -27.19 3.77
C ASN A 68 -9.03 -27.64 2.30
#